data_AF-A0A9X0WEY0-F1
#
_entry.id   AF-A0A9X0WEY0-F1
#
_cell.length_a   1.000
_cell.length_b   1.000
_cell.length_c   1.000
_cell.angle_alpha   90.00
_cell.angle_beta   90.00
_cell.angle_gamma   90.00
#
_symmetry.space_group_name_H-M   'P 1'
#
loop_
_entity.id
_entity.type
_entity.pdbx_description
1 polymer ?
#
loop_
_entity_poly.entity_id
_entity_poly.type
_entity_poly.pdbx_seq_one_letter_code
_entity_poly.pdbx_strand_id
1 'polypeptide(L)'
;MTVTVRVSENFHYGDDDGDYKHGDFSDRGSAIKACKRIVDEFLESSHQEGMTAEALYEAYKMFGDDPWIEGGGFSAWSYAKKRCKVLCAGDEDAPPE
;
A
#
# COMPACT_ATOMS: atom_id res chain seq x y z
N MET A 1 -22.17 13.22 4.54
CA MET A 1 -20.92 13.46 3.79
C MET A 1 -20.26 12.12 3.57
N THR A 2 -19.82 11.84 2.36
CA THR A 2 -19.04 10.63 2.05
C THR A 2 -17.56 11.00 1.92
N VAL A 3 -16.69 10.01 2.08
CA VAL A 3 -15.25 10.14 1.89
C VAL A 3 -14.86 9.25 0.71
N THR A 4 -14.37 9.84 -0.37
CA THR A 4 -13.96 9.11 -1.57
C THR A 4 -12.52 8.62 -1.45
N VAL A 5 -12.30 7.39 -1.87
CA VAL A 5 -10.95 6.84 -2.12
C VAL A 5 -10.73 6.76 -3.62
N ARG A 6 -9.58 7.27 -4.06
CA ARG A 6 -9.07 7.16 -5.43
C ARG A 6 -7.76 6.39 -5.41
N VAL A 7 -7.42 5.80 -6.54
CA VAL A 7 -6.19 5.04 -6.71
C VAL A 7 -5.48 5.57 -7.95
N SER A 8 -4.21 5.87 -7.78
CA SER A 8 -3.28 6.19 -8.85
C SER A 8 -2.35 5.00 -9.04
N GLU A 9 -1.99 4.67 -10.28
CA GLU A 9 -1.01 3.61 -10.55
C GLU A 9 0.41 4.17 -10.40
N ASN A 10 1.32 3.46 -9.72
CA ASN A 10 2.69 3.94 -9.54
C ASN A 10 3.54 3.86 -10.83
N PHE A 11 3.21 2.97 -11.78
CA PHE A 11 3.91 2.80 -13.05
C PHE A 11 3.03 3.20 -14.23
N HIS A 12 3.30 4.35 -14.82
CA HIS A 12 2.63 4.77 -16.06
C HIS A 12 3.40 4.21 -17.26
N TYR A 13 2.83 3.22 -17.95
CA TYR A 13 3.26 2.85 -19.30
C TYR A 13 2.33 3.51 -20.33
N GLY A 14 2.55 4.80 -20.61
CA GLY A 14 1.74 5.60 -21.55
C GLY A 14 1.23 6.93 -20.94
N ASP A 15 0.34 7.61 -21.67
CA ASP A 15 -0.27 8.92 -21.34
C ASP A 15 -1.63 8.80 -20.58
N ASP A 16 -2.01 7.62 -20.10
CA ASP A 16 -3.23 7.47 -19.30
C ASP A 16 -2.90 7.66 -17.81
N ASP A 17 -3.06 8.89 -17.34
CA ASP A 17 -2.96 9.30 -15.93
C ASP A 17 -4.28 8.96 -15.20
N GLY A 18 -4.70 7.70 -15.32
CA GLY A 18 -6.05 7.26 -15.04
C GLY A 18 -6.35 7.05 -13.55
N ASP A 19 -6.36 8.12 -12.75
CA ASP A 19 -6.89 8.05 -11.37
C ASP A 19 -8.31 7.47 -11.38
N TYR A 20 -8.49 6.24 -10.91
CA TYR A 20 -9.82 5.64 -10.81
C TYR A 20 -10.40 5.78 -9.41
N LYS A 21 -11.73 5.85 -9.35
CA LYS A 21 -12.45 5.86 -8.08
C LYS A 21 -12.55 4.43 -7.57
N HIS A 22 -11.97 4.16 -6.41
CA HIS A 22 -12.12 2.89 -5.72
C HIS A 22 -13.47 2.76 -5.03
N GLY A 23 -13.94 3.84 -4.37
CA GLY A 23 -15.26 3.84 -3.73
C GLY A 23 -15.54 5.03 -2.83
N ASP A 24 -16.79 5.12 -2.37
CA ASP A 24 -17.24 6.09 -1.36
C ASP A 24 -17.47 5.39 -0.02
N PHE A 25 -17.03 6.01 1.06
CA PHE A 25 -17.16 5.49 2.41
C PHE A 25 -17.96 6.43 3.30
N SER A 26 -18.68 5.88 4.26
CA SER A 26 -19.52 6.65 5.20
C SER A 26 -18.70 7.51 6.16
N ASP A 27 -17.45 7.15 6.40
CA ASP A 27 -16.55 7.83 7.31
C ASP A 27 -15.07 7.67 6.90
N ARG A 28 -14.22 8.52 7.48
CA ARG A 28 -12.78 8.57 7.17
C ARG A 28 -12.02 7.34 7.67
N GLY A 29 -12.45 6.72 8.76
CA GLY A 29 -11.84 5.49 9.27
C GLY A 29 -12.04 4.34 8.30
N SER A 30 -13.23 4.21 7.73
CA SER A 30 -13.54 3.24 6.69
C SER A 30 -12.74 3.48 5.41
N ALA A 31 -12.60 4.73 4.97
CA ALA A 31 -11.74 5.08 3.83
C ALA A 31 -10.27 4.73 4.06
N ILE A 32 -9.72 5.05 5.25
CA ILE A 32 -8.33 4.68 5.60
C ILE A 32 -8.14 3.16 5.60
N LYS A 33 -9.12 2.39 6.11
CA LYS A 33 -9.07 0.92 6.08
C LYS A 33 -9.01 0.40 4.65
N ALA A 34 -9.79 0.99 3.73
CA ALA A 34 -9.75 0.62 2.32
C ALA A 34 -8.39 0.92 1.70
N CYS A 35 -7.82 2.11 1.91
CA CYS A 35 -6.49 2.44 1.40
C CYS A 35 -5.41 1.48 1.94
N LYS A 36 -5.45 1.18 3.25
CA LYS A 36 -4.51 0.22 3.85
C LYS A 36 -4.63 -1.16 3.23
N ARG A 37 -5.86 -1.63 3.03
CA ARG A 37 -6.12 -2.95 2.43
C ARG A 37 -5.52 -3.08 1.05
N ILE A 38 -5.68 -2.09 0.18
CA ILE A 38 -5.10 -2.08 -1.17
C ILE A 38 -3.56 -2.23 -1.10
N VAL A 39 -2.92 -1.47 -0.22
CA VAL A 39 -1.46 -1.57 0.00
C VAL A 39 -1.07 -2.93 0.57
N ASP A 40 -1.79 -3.42 1.58
CA ASP A 40 -1.54 -4.71 2.21
C ASP A 40 -1.66 -5.85 1.19
N GLU A 41 -2.70 -5.86 0.36
CA GLU A 41 -2.94 -6.88 -0.70
C GLU A 41 -1.76 -6.94 -1.69
N PHE A 42 -1.22 -5.80 -2.12
CA PHE A 42 -0.02 -5.78 -2.97
C PHE A 42 1.22 -6.32 -2.23
N LEU A 43 1.47 -5.83 -1.01
CA LEU A 43 2.67 -6.18 -0.25
C LEU A 43 2.70 -7.65 0.14
N GLU A 44 1.55 -8.21 0.57
CA GLU A 44 1.41 -9.62 0.91
C GLU A 44 1.59 -10.53 -0.30
N SER A 45 1.08 -10.12 -1.47
CA SER A 45 1.27 -10.85 -2.74
C SER A 45 2.71 -10.80 -3.25
N SER A 46 3.40 -9.69 -3.04
CA SER A 46 4.76 -9.45 -3.55
C SER A 46 5.86 -9.92 -2.59
N HIS A 47 5.52 -10.15 -1.32
CA HIS A 47 6.48 -10.57 -0.31
C HIS A 47 6.97 -12.01 -0.57
N GLN A 48 8.28 -12.20 -0.41
CA GLN A 48 8.94 -13.49 -0.50
C GLN A 48 9.78 -13.72 0.75
N GLU A 49 9.87 -14.97 1.21
CA GLU A 49 10.73 -15.33 2.34
C GLU A 49 12.18 -14.90 2.08
N GLY A 50 12.81 -14.26 3.08
CA GLY A 50 14.17 -13.73 2.97
C GLY A 50 14.29 -12.40 2.21
N MET A 51 13.19 -11.83 1.71
CA MET A 51 13.19 -10.51 1.07
C MET A 51 13.39 -9.40 2.11
N THR A 52 14.14 -8.35 1.76
CA THR A 52 14.30 -7.19 2.65
C THR A 52 13.11 -6.24 2.55
N ALA A 53 12.83 -5.53 3.65
CA ALA A 53 11.81 -4.49 3.67
C ALA A 53 12.04 -3.40 2.61
N GLU A 54 13.30 -3.10 2.29
CA GLU A 54 13.65 -2.14 1.24
C GLU A 54 13.30 -2.66 -0.15
N ALA A 55 13.63 -3.92 -0.46
CA ALA A 55 13.30 -4.52 -1.76
C ALA A 55 11.77 -4.57 -1.98
N LEU A 56 11.01 -4.93 -0.95
CA LEU A 56 9.55 -4.94 -1.02
C LEU A 56 8.98 -3.52 -1.20
N TYR A 57 9.54 -2.53 -0.51
CA TYR A 57 9.10 -1.14 -0.64
C TYR A 57 9.42 -0.54 -2.02
N GLU A 58 10.58 -0.87 -2.59
CA GLU A 58 10.92 -0.49 -3.96
C GLU A 58 9.97 -1.14 -4.97
N ALA A 59 9.62 -2.42 -4.80
CA ALA A 59 8.64 -3.09 -5.64
C ALA A 59 7.27 -2.40 -5.57
N TYR A 60 6.82 -1.99 -4.37
CA TYR A 60 5.58 -1.24 -4.20
C TYR A 60 5.62 0.13 -4.89
N LYS A 61 6.71 0.89 -4.77
CA LYS A 61 6.84 2.18 -5.46
C LYS A 61 6.83 2.07 -6.97
N MET A 62 7.19 0.92 -7.52
CA MET A 62 7.16 0.68 -8.95
C MET A 62 5.78 0.14 -9.34
N PHE A 63 5.32 -0.96 -8.76
CA PHE A 63 4.19 -1.73 -9.29
C PHE A 63 2.95 -1.71 -8.41
N GLY A 64 2.99 -1.04 -7.26
CA GLY A 64 1.87 -0.96 -6.35
C GLY A 64 0.82 0.07 -6.76
N ASP A 65 -0.37 -0.09 -6.19
CA ASP A 65 -1.41 0.94 -6.23
C ASP A 65 -1.12 2.03 -5.17
N ASP A 66 -1.32 3.31 -5.53
CA ASP A 66 -1.26 4.46 -4.61
C ASP A 66 -2.67 4.94 -4.25
N PRO A 67 -3.33 4.34 -3.24
CA PRO A 67 -4.63 4.78 -2.78
C PRO A 67 -4.52 6.06 -1.93
N TRP A 68 -5.34 7.04 -2.27
CA TRP A 68 -5.46 8.29 -1.53
C TRP A 68 -6.91 8.67 -1.27
N ILE A 69 -7.10 9.49 -0.24
CA ILE A 69 -8.42 9.96 0.18
C ILE A 69 -8.62 11.38 -0.34
N GLU A 70 -9.75 11.66 -0.98
CA GLU A 70 -10.10 13.03 -1.36
C GLU A 70 -10.16 13.93 -0.11
N GLY A 71 -9.40 15.03 -0.12
CA GLY A 71 -9.18 15.86 1.08
C GLY A 71 -8.08 15.36 2.03
N GLY A 72 -7.25 14.40 1.61
CA GLY A 72 -5.97 14.04 2.22
C GLY A 72 -6.04 13.17 3.48
N GLY A 73 -4.95 13.16 4.26
CA GLY A 73 -4.79 12.49 5.57
C GLY A 73 -4.60 10.98 5.54
N PHE A 74 -4.24 10.43 4.39
CA PHE A 74 -3.58 9.14 4.26
C PHE A 74 -2.46 9.26 3.22
N SER A 75 -1.35 8.55 3.43
CA SER A 75 -0.24 8.45 2.47
C SER A 75 0.08 6.97 2.34
N ALA A 76 -0.18 6.41 1.16
CA ALA A 76 0.01 5.00 0.90
C ALA A 76 1.49 4.62 1.03
N TRP A 77 2.40 5.43 0.47
CA TRP A 77 3.84 5.21 0.57
C TRP A 77 4.34 5.20 2.03
N SER A 78 3.86 6.13 2.85
CA SER A 78 4.22 6.17 4.27
C SER A 78 3.72 4.95 5.04
N TYR A 79 2.53 4.45 4.68
CA TYR A 79 1.98 3.22 5.24
C TYR A 79 2.76 1.98 4.75
N ALA A 80 2.97 1.86 3.45
CA ALA A 80 3.70 0.77 2.81
C ALA A 80 5.10 0.59 3.40
N LYS A 81 5.86 1.69 3.57
CA LYS A 81 7.20 1.65 4.18
C LYS A 81 7.19 1.06 5.59
N LYS A 82 6.17 1.35 6.40
CA LYS A 82 6.02 0.77 7.74
C LYS A 82 5.64 -0.70 7.66
N ARG A 83 4.73 -1.05 6.75
CA ARG A 83 4.24 -2.41 6.59
C ARG A 83 5.32 -3.36 6.07
N CYS A 84 6.15 -2.93 5.13
CA CYS A 84 7.30 -3.70 4.64
C CYS A 84 8.23 -4.12 5.79
N LYS A 85 8.49 -3.21 6.75
CA LYS A 85 9.29 -3.55 7.93
C LYS A 85 8.63 -4.62 8.79
N VAL A 86 7.30 -4.59 8.92
CA VAL A 86 6.57 -5.58 9.71
C VAL A 86 6.58 -6.95 9.02
N LEU A 87 6.40 -6.98 7.70
CA LEU A 87 6.35 -8.23 6.92
C LEU A 87 7.73 -8.90 6.81
N CYS A 88 8.79 -8.10 6.63
CA CYS A 88 10.14 -8.62 6.40
C CYS A 88 10.98 -8.75 7.68
N ALA A 89 10.46 -8.41 8.87
CA ALA A 89 11.16 -8.61 10.14
C ALA A 89 11.12 -10.08 10.60
N GLY A 90 11.09 -11.05 9.67
CA GLY A 90 10.89 -12.46 9.96
C GLY A 90 11.80 -12.96 11.09
N ASP A 91 11.19 -13.67 12.05
CA ASP A 91 11.77 -14.36 13.22
C ASP A 91 13.28 -14.13 13.50
N GLU A 92 13.71 -12.88 13.72
CA GLU A 92 15.05 -12.59 14.26
C GLU A 92 15.22 -13.08 15.72
N ASP A 93 14.31 -13.94 16.20
CA ASP A 93 14.33 -14.63 17.50
C ASP A 93 14.10 -16.15 17.38
N ALA A 94 14.29 -16.79 16.22
CA ALA A 94 14.40 -18.25 16.18
C ALA A 94 15.86 -18.64 16.51
N PRO A 95 16.16 -19.17 17.72
CA PRO A 95 17.52 -19.61 18.03
C PRO A 95 17.95 -20.73 17.07
N PRO A 96 19.24 -20.79 16.68
CA PRO A 96 19.72 -21.89 15.84
C PRO A 96 19.53 -23.23 16.54
N GLU A 97 19.04 -24.24 15.80
CA GLU A 97 19.00 -25.65 16.22
C GLU A 97 20.41 -26.21 16.48
#